data_AF-A0A7C3IDY6-F1
#
_entry.id   AF-A0A7C3IDY6-F1
#
_cell.length_a   1.000
_cell.length_b   1.000
_cell.length_c   1.000
_cell.angle_alpha   90.00
_cell.angle_beta   90.00
_cell.angle_gamma   90.00
#
_symmetry.space_group_name_H-M   'P 1'
#
loop_
_entity.id
_entity.type
_entity.pdbx_description
1 polymer ?
#
loop_
_entity_poly.entity_id
_entity_poly.type
_entity_poly.pdbx_seq_one_letter_code
_entity_poly.pdbx_strand_id
1 'polypeptide(L)'
;MAKIGRRTNIWLGSVAGALTLATATMPVAAVNHPFGSRPFSYVGGAITPNHLAPAVLDQAVRTFYDAWKARYLRQSCGAGRYVVYSRVRPGNLTVSEAHGYGMIIAVLMAGYDPDARAIFDGMLAYFHEHPSVFTPGLMSWYQRMSCVDAQGGDSASDGDLDIAYALLLADKQWGSCGAYDYAAEAHQLLNAIRFGELDASGRYVRLGDWTTPAEPAYYNATRSSDFMPDHLRSFATATGDAVWTDVLNHTYTVVDALQTTYSSTTGLLPDFIADPLGTPHPVAPYFLEGPNDGAYDYNACRDPWRLGTDYLVSGDARAKTAAQRMTAWFRSATGDDPAVIRAGYQLDGSLSPGANYRSMAFVAPLGVAAMADATNQAWLNSIWDLVVSTPIDAEAYYENTLKLLTMIVMSGNWWPPQAVSGGCVPPPSTPVCTGGGYLSGLDIKIGGINAGPGRQSLRVKAGAFFPLGIPASAPYTDGAQLLIEDLGAGAAAVFDVSRFTTPIPAAAAGGCEAGDGWTATAKRTLYRNRSTALDPPVCTVGSARGLKQLQYKPKDAKELTVQAIARNTTVALPVGPLRASLVFGSTQAAGDAGVCAISTLAPCTASGNTVRCR
;
A
#
# COMPACT_ATOMS: atom_id res chain seq x y z
N MET A 1 10.86 58.89 58.50
CA MET A 1 10.27 60.14 57.98
C MET A 1 9.84 59.89 56.53
N ALA A 2 8.62 59.40 56.30
CA ALA A 2 7.46 60.21 55.93
C ALA A 2 7.66 61.06 54.67
N LYS A 3 7.11 60.62 53.53
CA LYS A 3 5.90 61.26 52.97
C LYS A 3 5.30 60.45 51.82
N ILE A 4 3.98 60.33 51.93
CA ILE A 4 3.00 59.72 51.04
C ILE A 4 2.77 60.64 49.83
N GLY A 5 2.64 60.05 48.64
CA GLY A 5 2.16 60.71 47.43
C GLY A 5 1.17 59.81 46.69
N ARG A 6 -0.12 60.16 46.81
CA ARG A 6 -1.27 59.50 46.15
C ARG A 6 -1.09 59.44 44.63
N ARG A 7 -1.41 58.29 44.02
CA ARG A 7 -1.76 58.20 42.59
C ARG A 7 -3.17 57.65 42.45
N THR A 8 -3.93 58.35 41.62
CA THR A 8 -5.31 58.14 41.20
C THR A 8 -5.50 56.87 40.38
N ASN A 9 -6.59 56.15 40.67
CA ASN A 9 -7.05 54.97 39.95
C ASN A 9 -7.50 55.32 38.52
N ILE A 10 -7.00 54.58 37.53
CA ILE A 10 -7.65 54.40 36.23
C ILE A 10 -8.02 52.92 36.14
N TRP A 11 -9.33 52.65 36.08
CA TRP A 11 -9.90 51.34 35.81
C TRP A 11 -9.72 51.01 34.33
N LEU A 12 -8.98 49.94 34.03
CA LEU A 12 -8.97 49.27 32.72
C LEU A 12 -9.54 47.87 32.94
N GLY A 13 -10.78 47.67 32.52
CA GLY A 13 -11.44 46.36 32.52
C GLY A 13 -10.72 45.41 31.58
N SER A 14 -10.21 44.31 32.12
CA SER A 14 -9.60 43.21 31.37
C SER A 14 -10.71 42.26 30.93
N VAL A 15 -11.06 42.25 29.64
CA VAL A 15 -11.88 41.19 29.05
C VAL A 15 -10.97 40.01 28.73
N ALA A 16 -11.08 38.94 29.49
CA ALA A 16 -10.42 37.67 29.22
C ALA A 16 -11.13 36.99 28.02
N GLY A 17 -10.56 37.10 26.83
CA GLY A 17 -10.95 36.31 25.66
C GLY A 17 -10.29 34.94 25.73
N ALA A 18 -11.07 33.89 25.95
CA ALA A 18 -10.62 32.51 25.85
C ALA A 18 -10.24 32.20 24.39
N LEU A 19 -8.96 31.96 24.14
CA LEU A 19 -8.44 31.55 22.83
C LEU A 19 -8.64 30.04 22.69
N THR A 20 -9.75 29.62 22.09
CA THR A 20 -9.91 28.23 21.62
C THR A 20 -9.00 28.02 20.41
N LEU A 21 -7.87 27.35 20.60
CA LEU A 21 -7.10 26.80 19.48
C LEU A 21 -7.94 25.71 18.81
N ALA A 22 -8.55 26.05 17.68
CA ALA A 22 -9.09 25.06 16.76
C ALA A 22 -7.91 24.33 16.11
N THR A 23 -7.60 23.13 16.60
CA THR A 23 -6.69 22.20 15.91
C THR A 23 -7.34 21.83 14.58
N ALA A 24 -6.76 22.28 13.47
CA ALA A 24 -7.15 21.84 12.13
C ALA A 24 -6.85 20.34 11.99
N THR A 25 -7.88 19.51 12.09
CA THR A 25 -7.79 18.08 11.74
C THR A 25 -7.68 17.97 10.23
N MET A 26 -6.50 17.60 9.73
CA MET A 26 -6.31 17.19 8.33
C MET A 26 -7.26 16.03 8.01
N PRO A 27 -7.90 16.00 6.81
CA PRO A 27 -8.71 14.86 6.42
C PRO A 27 -7.80 13.62 6.30
N VAL A 28 -7.97 12.67 7.21
CA VAL A 28 -7.33 11.36 7.13
C VAL A 28 -7.80 10.69 5.84
N ALA A 29 -6.87 10.27 4.98
CA ALA A 29 -7.20 9.49 3.80
C ALA A 29 -8.04 8.28 4.23
N ALA A 30 -9.14 7.99 3.54
CA ALA A 30 -10.03 6.91 3.95
C ALA A 30 -9.28 5.56 4.00
N VAL A 31 -9.35 4.89 5.15
CA VAL A 31 -8.71 3.61 5.45
C VAL A 31 -9.82 2.56 5.55
N ASN A 32 -9.89 1.60 4.62
CA ASN A 32 -10.97 0.61 4.59
C ASN A 32 -10.84 -0.46 5.68
N HIS A 33 -9.60 -0.86 5.98
CA HIS A 33 -9.32 -1.92 6.95
C HIS A 33 -8.33 -1.41 7.99
N PRO A 34 -8.75 -0.54 8.92
CA PRO A 34 -7.85 -0.04 9.95
C PRO A 34 -7.31 -1.19 10.80
N PHE A 35 -6.03 -1.16 11.16
CA PHE A 35 -5.41 -2.14 12.04
C PHE A 35 -6.25 -2.38 13.31
N GLY A 36 -6.45 -3.64 13.68
CA GLY A 36 -7.33 -4.04 14.79
C GLY A 36 -8.78 -4.30 14.37
N SER A 37 -9.22 -3.88 13.17
CA SER A 37 -10.59 -4.12 12.71
C SER A 37 -10.89 -5.59 12.37
N ARG A 38 -9.85 -6.39 12.09
CA ARG A 38 -9.95 -7.82 11.74
C ARG A 38 -11.03 -8.07 10.66
N PRO A 39 -10.87 -7.50 9.45
CA PRO A 39 -11.88 -7.57 8.40
C PRO A 39 -12.12 -8.99 7.87
N PHE A 40 -11.23 -9.92 8.20
CA PHE A 40 -11.30 -11.32 7.80
C PHE A 40 -11.19 -12.21 9.04
N SER A 41 -12.00 -13.28 9.07
CA SER A 41 -11.91 -14.33 10.09
C SER A 41 -11.18 -15.54 9.50
N TYR A 42 -10.14 -16.03 10.18
CA TYR A 42 -9.45 -17.25 9.76
C TYR A 42 -10.38 -18.46 9.73
N VAL A 43 -9.97 -19.48 8.98
CA VAL A 43 -10.71 -20.73 8.81
C VAL A 43 -11.12 -21.34 10.16
N GLY A 44 -12.31 -21.94 10.19
CA GLY A 44 -12.79 -22.66 11.37
C GLY A 44 -11.80 -23.73 11.83
N GLY A 45 -11.49 -23.73 13.13
CA GLY A 45 -10.49 -24.62 13.75
C GLY A 45 -9.10 -23.99 13.91
N ALA A 46 -8.83 -22.86 13.27
CA ALA A 46 -7.67 -22.04 13.59
C ALA A 46 -7.80 -21.42 14.99
N ILE A 47 -6.66 -21.23 15.65
CA ILE A 47 -6.57 -20.61 16.97
C ILE A 47 -5.73 -19.32 16.94
N THR A 48 -5.93 -18.47 17.94
CA THR A 48 -5.10 -17.29 18.26
C THR A 48 -4.62 -17.40 19.71
N PRO A 49 -3.61 -16.64 20.16
CA PRO A 49 -3.26 -16.61 21.57
C PRO A 49 -4.48 -16.25 22.42
N ASN A 50 -4.88 -17.14 23.33
CA ASN A 50 -6.17 -17.04 24.04
C ASN A 50 -6.05 -16.68 25.54
N HIS A 51 -4.82 -16.55 26.05
CA HIS A 51 -4.54 -16.16 27.42
C HIS A 51 -4.57 -14.64 27.63
N LEU A 52 -4.75 -13.86 26.56
CA LEU A 52 -4.87 -12.41 26.55
C LEU A 52 -6.09 -11.98 25.74
N ALA A 53 -6.63 -10.81 26.05
CA ALA A 53 -7.71 -10.22 25.26
C ALA A 53 -7.18 -9.72 23.90
N PRO A 54 -7.97 -9.76 22.80
CA PRO A 54 -7.54 -9.30 21.47
C PRO A 54 -6.97 -7.87 21.45
N ALA A 55 -7.53 -6.95 22.25
CA ALA A 55 -7.02 -5.59 22.36
C ALA A 55 -5.60 -5.50 22.96
N VAL A 56 -5.22 -6.45 23.83
CA VAL A 56 -3.87 -6.55 24.39
C VAL A 56 -2.91 -7.08 23.32
N LEU A 57 -3.35 -8.05 22.51
CA LEU A 57 -2.57 -8.52 21.35
C LEU A 57 -2.31 -7.36 20.38
N ASP A 58 -3.35 -6.60 20.03
CA ASP A 58 -3.24 -5.43 19.14
C ASP A 58 -2.29 -4.37 19.70
N GLN A 59 -2.33 -4.13 21.02
CA GLN A 59 -1.42 -3.17 21.63
C GLN A 59 0.03 -3.64 21.60
N ALA A 60 0.28 -4.95 21.77
CA ALA A 60 1.63 -5.50 21.64
C ALA A 60 2.17 -5.35 20.21
N VAL A 61 1.35 -5.60 19.18
CA VAL A 61 1.72 -5.35 17.77
C VAL A 61 2.03 -3.87 17.55
N ARG A 62 1.16 -2.97 17.99
CA ARG A 62 1.35 -1.51 17.85
C ARG A 62 2.64 -1.02 18.49
N THR A 63 2.89 -1.43 19.74
CA THR A 63 4.12 -1.08 20.46
C THR A 63 5.37 -1.57 19.73
N PHE A 64 5.35 -2.82 19.23
CA PHE A 64 6.50 -3.38 18.53
C PHE A 64 6.68 -2.78 17.13
N TYR A 65 5.58 -2.47 16.43
CA TYR A 65 5.60 -1.74 15.17
C TYR A 65 6.23 -0.35 15.32
N ASP A 66 5.88 0.42 16.35
CA ASP A 66 6.46 1.75 16.56
C ASP A 66 7.98 1.68 16.77
N ALA A 67 8.43 0.69 17.55
CA ALA A 67 9.85 0.42 17.73
C ALA A 67 10.53 0.01 16.41
N TRP A 68 9.90 -0.88 15.63
CA TRP A 68 10.39 -1.34 14.34
C TRP A 68 10.48 -0.19 13.32
N LYS A 69 9.43 0.61 13.19
CA LYS A 69 9.36 1.79 12.32
C LYS A 69 10.47 2.78 12.70
N ALA A 70 10.63 3.09 13.98
CA ALA A 70 11.67 3.99 14.46
C ALA A 70 13.10 3.47 14.18
N ARG A 71 13.31 2.15 14.27
CA ARG A 71 14.64 1.55 14.09
C ARG A 71 15.01 1.32 12.63
N TYR A 72 14.07 0.85 11.80
CA TYR A 72 14.37 0.32 10.48
C TYR A 72 13.80 1.16 9.34
N LEU A 73 12.62 1.77 9.47
CA LEU A 73 12.07 2.58 8.39
C LEU A 73 12.83 3.90 8.27
N ARG A 74 13.30 4.23 7.06
CA ARG A 74 14.04 5.47 6.80
C ARG A 74 13.50 6.16 5.57
N GLN A 75 13.28 7.47 5.71
CA GLN A 75 13.16 8.33 4.55
C GLN A 75 14.57 8.64 4.03
N SER A 76 14.92 8.13 2.85
CA SER A 76 16.27 8.24 2.25
C SER A 76 16.15 8.24 0.73
N CYS A 77 17.23 8.53 0.02
CA CYS A 77 17.29 8.43 -1.45
C CYS A 77 16.36 9.41 -2.20
N GLY A 78 16.02 10.53 -1.57
CA GLY A 78 15.20 11.59 -2.15
C GLY A 78 14.05 11.99 -1.24
N ALA A 79 13.42 13.12 -1.54
CA ALA A 79 12.23 13.56 -0.81
C ALA A 79 11.08 12.57 -1.00
N GLY A 80 10.44 12.14 0.08
CA GLY A 80 9.31 11.20 0.04
C GLY A 80 9.64 9.75 -0.31
N ARG A 81 10.91 9.33 -0.42
CA ARG A 81 11.27 7.92 -0.64
C ARG A 81 11.50 7.24 0.70
N TYR A 82 10.96 6.04 0.87
CA TYR A 82 11.11 5.25 2.08
C TYR A 82 11.73 3.89 1.76
N VAL A 83 12.56 3.40 2.68
CA VAL A 83 13.17 2.06 2.62
C VAL A 83 13.21 1.44 4.01
N VAL A 84 13.29 0.11 4.07
CA VAL A 84 13.65 -0.61 5.28
C VAL A 84 15.16 -0.74 5.34
N TYR A 85 15.77 -0.26 6.42
CA TYR A 85 17.22 -0.23 6.57
C TYR A 85 17.75 -1.58 7.06
N SER A 86 17.77 -2.57 6.16
CA SER A 86 18.13 -3.96 6.49
C SER A 86 19.61 -4.11 6.84
N ARG A 87 20.49 -3.42 6.10
CA ARG A 87 21.95 -3.44 6.32
C ARG A 87 22.50 -4.86 6.43
N VAL A 88 22.08 -5.75 5.53
CA VAL A 88 22.44 -7.19 5.52
C VAL A 88 23.95 -7.44 5.50
N ARG A 89 24.73 -6.45 5.03
CA ARG A 89 26.19 -6.43 5.06
C ARG A 89 26.73 -5.00 5.09
N PRO A 90 28.01 -4.77 5.47
CA PRO A 90 28.59 -3.42 5.46
C PRO A 90 28.41 -2.70 4.13
N GLY A 91 27.85 -1.48 4.18
CA GLY A 91 27.58 -0.66 3.00
C GLY A 91 26.27 -0.96 2.27
N ASN A 92 25.50 -1.96 2.71
CA ASN A 92 24.11 -2.17 2.27
C ASN A 92 23.17 -1.12 2.87
N LEU A 93 22.25 -0.60 2.06
CA LEU A 93 21.10 0.19 2.49
C LEU A 93 19.93 -0.74 2.78
N THR A 94 19.42 -1.39 1.73
CA THR A 94 18.24 -2.25 1.76
C THR A 94 18.41 -3.41 0.78
N VAL A 95 17.53 -4.39 0.89
CA VAL A 95 17.30 -5.43 -0.11
C VAL A 95 15.83 -5.46 -0.51
N SER A 96 15.49 -6.04 -1.67
CA SER A 96 14.09 -6.14 -2.13
C SER A 96 13.21 -6.92 -1.15
N GLU A 97 13.73 -7.96 -0.50
CA GLU A 97 13.06 -8.70 0.60
C GLU A 97 12.57 -7.74 1.70
N ALA A 98 13.49 -6.95 2.26
CA ALA A 98 13.16 -5.99 3.32
C ALA A 98 12.18 -4.91 2.84
N HIS A 99 12.25 -4.56 1.56
CA HIS A 99 11.34 -3.60 0.93
C HIS A 99 9.91 -4.17 0.82
N GLY A 100 9.77 -5.40 0.33
CA GLY A 100 8.50 -6.13 0.30
C GLY A 100 7.87 -6.28 1.68
N TYR A 101 8.65 -6.69 2.68
CA TYR A 101 8.21 -6.76 4.08
C TYR A 101 7.70 -5.41 4.58
N GLY A 102 8.46 -4.33 4.34
CA GLY A 102 8.07 -2.99 4.77
C GLY A 102 6.78 -2.51 4.11
N MET A 103 6.57 -2.84 2.84
CA MET A 103 5.33 -2.52 2.12
C MET A 103 4.13 -3.28 2.71
N ILE A 104 4.25 -4.58 2.97
CA ILE A 104 3.19 -5.37 3.62
C ILE A 104 2.85 -4.78 5.00
N ILE A 105 3.87 -4.53 5.82
CA ILE A 105 3.70 -3.94 7.15
C ILE A 105 3.02 -2.58 7.07
N ALA A 106 3.43 -1.70 6.15
CA ALA A 106 2.85 -0.37 6.01
C ALA A 106 1.35 -0.43 5.70
N VAL A 107 0.91 -1.30 4.78
CA VAL A 107 -0.52 -1.43 4.46
C VAL A 107 -1.30 -2.01 5.64
N LEU A 108 -0.82 -3.09 6.26
CA LEU A 108 -1.54 -3.77 7.35
C LEU A 108 -1.63 -2.91 8.62
N MET A 109 -0.69 -1.98 8.84
CA MET A 109 -0.70 -1.06 9.97
C MET A 109 -1.48 0.24 9.70
N ALA A 110 -2.05 0.41 8.50
CA ALA A 110 -2.87 1.56 8.17
C ALA A 110 -4.06 1.73 9.14
N GLY A 111 -4.41 2.97 9.47
CA GLY A 111 -5.43 3.29 10.46
C GLY A 111 -4.92 3.31 11.90
N TYR A 112 -3.87 2.56 12.21
CA TYR A 112 -3.04 2.85 13.39
C TYR A 112 -1.97 3.89 13.05
N ASP A 113 -1.17 3.62 12.02
CA ASP A 113 -0.19 4.58 11.52
C ASP A 113 -0.86 5.58 10.56
N PRO A 114 -0.99 6.87 10.92
CA PRO A 114 -1.55 7.88 10.03
C PRO A 114 -0.69 8.11 8.77
N ASP A 115 0.61 7.78 8.82
CA ASP A 115 1.54 7.96 7.71
C ASP A 115 1.62 6.73 6.78
N ALA A 116 0.91 5.64 7.08
CA ALA A 116 1.01 4.35 6.40
C ALA A 116 0.96 4.47 4.88
N ARG A 117 0.00 5.24 4.34
CA ARG A 117 -0.13 5.45 2.90
C ARG A 117 1.03 6.25 2.32
N ALA A 118 1.48 7.31 2.99
CA ALA A 118 2.58 8.12 2.52
C ALA A 118 3.91 7.34 2.52
N ILE A 119 4.10 6.47 3.51
CA ILE A 119 5.21 5.53 3.58
C ILE A 119 5.13 4.54 2.42
N PHE A 120 3.98 3.90 2.24
CA PHE A 120 3.78 2.92 1.16
C PHE A 120 4.01 3.52 -0.22
N ASP A 121 3.40 4.67 -0.52
CA ASP A 121 3.56 5.40 -1.77
C ASP A 121 5.03 5.79 -2.01
N GLY A 122 5.75 6.16 -0.95
CA GLY A 122 7.18 6.47 -1.03
C GLY A 122 8.08 5.24 -1.19
N MET A 123 7.67 4.08 -0.68
CA MET A 123 8.33 2.80 -0.96
C MET A 123 8.07 2.36 -2.42
N LEU A 124 6.85 2.56 -2.92
CA LEU A 124 6.52 2.30 -4.32
C LEU A 124 7.31 3.20 -5.28
N ALA A 125 7.45 4.49 -4.97
CA ALA A 125 8.31 5.39 -5.73
C ALA A 125 9.78 4.92 -5.74
N TYR A 126 10.30 4.44 -4.61
CA TYR A 126 11.65 3.88 -4.54
C TYR A 126 11.78 2.59 -5.36
N PHE A 127 10.78 1.71 -5.33
CA PHE A 127 10.73 0.51 -6.18
C PHE A 127 10.83 0.86 -7.67
N HIS A 128 10.05 1.85 -8.15
CA HIS A 128 10.11 2.32 -9.55
C HIS A 128 11.48 2.87 -9.97
N GLU A 129 12.31 3.32 -9.02
CA GLU A 129 13.63 3.89 -9.26
C GLU A 129 14.76 2.86 -9.33
N HIS A 130 14.51 1.61 -8.92
CA HIS A 130 15.52 0.55 -8.81
C HIS A 130 15.08 -0.70 -9.58
N PRO A 131 14.88 -0.61 -10.91
CA PRO A 131 14.47 -1.75 -11.72
C PRO A 131 15.58 -2.80 -11.82
N SER A 132 15.20 -4.08 -11.90
CA SER A 132 16.15 -5.14 -12.25
C SER A 132 16.74 -4.90 -13.64
N VAL A 133 18.03 -5.25 -13.81
CA VAL A 133 18.75 -5.14 -15.07
C VAL A 133 18.29 -6.16 -16.13
N PHE A 134 17.64 -7.27 -15.73
CA PHE A 134 17.15 -8.28 -16.66
C PHE A 134 15.67 -8.09 -16.98
N THR A 135 14.84 -7.90 -15.96
CA THR A 135 13.39 -7.65 -16.12
C THR A 135 13.04 -6.30 -15.49
N PRO A 136 13.00 -5.18 -16.25
CA PRO A 136 12.85 -3.84 -15.67
C PRO A 136 11.55 -3.56 -14.89
N GLY A 137 10.58 -4.48 -14.92
CA GLY A 137 9.37 -4.42 -14.09
C GLY A 137 9.53 -5.04 -12.69
N LEU A 138 10.67 -5.66 -12.40
CA LEU A 138 11.05 -6.22 -11.09
C LEU A 138 12.00 -5.28 -10.35
N MET A 139 12.22 -5.50 -9.06
CA MET A 139 13.14 -4.71 -8.26
C MET A 139 14.56 -5.28 -8.29
N SER A 140 15.57 -4.43 -8.40
CA SER A 140 16.94 -4.86 -8.08
C SER A 140 17.01 -5.29 -6.60
N TRP A 141 17.61 -6.44 -6.34
CA TRP A 141 17.57 -7.06 -5.02
C TRP A 141 18.42 -6.33 -3.97
N TYR A 142 19.36 -5.46 -4.36
CA TYR A 142 20.34 -4.89 -3.45
C TYR A 142 20.74 -3.46 -3.79
N GLN A 143 20.54 -2.55 -2.83
CA GLN A 143 21.00 -1.16 -2.93
C GLN A 143 22.07 -0.83 -1.89
N ARG A 144 23.05 -0.03 -2.32
CA ARG A 144 24.07 0.54 -1.43
C ARG A 144 23.52 1.74 -0.66
N MET A 145 24.23 2.12 0.40
CA MET A 145 24.02 3.36 1.16
C MET A 145 23.95 4.63 0.29
N SER A 146 24.54 4.60 -0.90
CA SER A 146 24.50 5.66 -1.90
C SER A 146 23.23 5.65 -2.78
N CYS A 147 22.25 4.80 -2.50
CA CYS A 147 21.02 4.63 -3.30
C CYS A 147 21.30 4.17 -4.73
N VAL A 148 22.28 3.28 -4.89
CA VAL A 148 22.67 2.73 -6.20
C VAL A 148 22.55 1.22 -6.13
N ASP A 149 21.91 0.64 -7.13
CA ASP A 149 21.83 -0.80 -7.35
C ASP A 149 23.24 -1.40 -7.44
N ALA A 150 23.42 -2.57 -6.84
CA ALA A 150 24.69 -3.26 -6.86
C ALA A 150 24.50 -4.76 -6.79
N GLN A 151 25.62 -5.49 -6.79
CA GLN A 151 25.63 -6.94 -6.52
C GLN A 151 24.85 -7.73 -7.58
N GLY A 152 24.98 -7.31 -8.84
CA GLY A 152 24.29 -7.90 -9.99
C GLY A 152 23.26 -6.95 -10.60
N GLY A 153 22.49 -6.26 -9.74
CA GLY A 153 21.39 -5.41 -10.21
C GLY A 153 20.17 -6.23 -10.66
N ASP A 154 20.20 -7.55 -10.49
CA ASP A 154 19.14 -8.52 -10.75
C ASP A 154 18.07 -8.55 -9.65
N SER A 155 16.99 -9.30 -9.85
CA SER A 155 15.91 -9.47 -8.88
C SER A 155 16.13 -10.61 -7.89
N ALA A 156 15.30 -10.63 -6.83
CA ALA A 156 15.14 -11.75 -5.92
C ALA A 156 13.64 -11.99 -5.70
N SER A 157 13.18 -13.18 -6.04
CA SER A 157 11.75 -13.45 -6.25
C SER A 157 10.89 -13.22 -5.01
N ASP A 158 11.39 -13.52 -3.81
CA ASP A 158 10.66 -13.25 -2.57
C ASP A 158 10.33 -11.78 -2.37
N GLY A 159 11.27 -10.89 -2.68
CA GLY A 159 11.05 -9.44 -2.63
C GLY A 159 9.94 -9.00 -3.56
N ASP A 160 9.98 -9.43 -4.83
CA ASP A 160 8.98 -9.06 -5.83
C ASP A 160 7.59 -9.67 -5.53
N LEU A 161 7.54 -10.92 -5.05
CA LEU A 161 6.30 -11.55 -4.58
C LEU A 161 5.64 -10.76 -3.44
N ASP A 162 6.41 -10.37 -2.42
CA ASP A 162 5.87 -9.58 -1.30
C ASP A 162 5.43 -8.17 -1.75
N ILE A 163 6.17 -7.52 -2.67
CA ILE A 163 5.78 -6.21 -3.22
C ILE A 163 4.45 -6.33 -4.00
N ALA A 164 4.31 -7.35 -4.84
CA ALA A 164 3.08 -7.60 -5.59
C ALA A 164 1.88 -7.84 -4.67
N TYR A 165 2.08 -8.62 -3.60
CA TYR A 165 1.05 -8.85 -2.59
C TYR A 165 0.69 -7.57 -1.84
N ALA A 166 1.68 -6.76 -1.46
CA ALA A 166 1.46 -5.50 -0.78
C ALA A 166 0.67 -4.50 -1.64
N LEU A 167 0.87 -4.48 -2.97
CA LEU A 167 0.08 -3.67 -3.89
C LEU A 167 -1.39 -4.11 -3.95
N LEU A 168 -1.67 -5.42 -3.91
CA LEU A 168 -3.04 -5.94 -3.82
C LEU A 168 -3.69 -5.58 -2.48
N LEU A 169 -2.94 -5.64 -1.37
CA LEU A 169 -3.41 -5.13 -0.09
C LEU A 169 -3.73 -3.63 -0.18
N ALA A 170 -2.85 -2.83 -0.79
CA ALA A 170 -3.02 -1.38 -0.92
C ALA A 170 -4.24 -0.99 -1.74
N ASP A 171 -4.54 -1.75 -2.82
CA ASP A 171 -5.80 -1.60 -3.57
C ASP A 171 -7.00 -1.73 -2.61
N LYS A 172 -7.06 -2.78 -1.79
CA LYS A 172 -8.16 -2.95 -0.83
C LYS A 172 -8.15 -1.90 0.28
N GLN A 173 -6.98 -1.47 0.73
CA GLN A 173 -6.83 -0.55 1.84
C GLN A 173 -7.27 0.88 1.52
N TRP A 174 -6.85 1.40 0.37
CA TRP A 174 -6.98 2.81 -0.01
C TRP A 174 -7.60 3.05 -1.38
N GLY A 175 -7.74 2.00 -2.19
CA GLY A 175 -8.23 2.09 -3.55
C GLY A 175 -7.22 2.62 -4.56
N SER A 176 -7.45 2.26 -5.82
CA SER A 176 -6.59 2.61 -6.96
C SER A 176 -7.02 3.89 -7.70
N CYS A 177 -7.56 4.86 -6.97
CA CYS A 177 -8.08 6.14 -7.47
C CYS A 177 -7.25 7.35 -7.03
N GLY A 178 -6.14 7.10 -6.33
CA GLY A 178 -5.24 8.14 -5.83
C GLY A 178 -4.17 8.55 -6.84
N ALA A 179 -3.01 8.96 -6.32
CA ALA A 179 -1.84 9.26 -7.13
C ALA A 179 -1.26 8.01 -7.83
N TYR A 180 -1.38 6.86 -7.16
CA TYR A 180 -1.03 5.54 -7.68
C TYR A 180 -2.29 4.71 -7.90
N ASP A 181 -2.29 3.95 -9.00
CA ASP A 181 -3.27 2.91 -9.30
C ASP A 181 -2.69 1.56 -8.83
N TYR A 182 -2.86 1.24 -7.55
CA TYR A 182 -2.22 0.06 -6.94
C TYR A 182 -2.60 -1.25 -7.63
N ALA A 183 -3.82 -1.37 -8.13
CA ALA A 183 -4.26 -2.52 -8.91
C ALA A 183 -3.47 -2.62 -10.21
N ALA A 184 -3.35 -1.53 -10.98
CA ALA A 184 -2.56 -1.54 -12.21
C ALA A 184 -1.07 -1.80 -11.95
N GLU A 185 -0.51 -1.24 -10.87
CA GLU A 185 0.87 -1.51 -10.43
C GLU A 185 1.06 -3.01 -10.09
N ALA A 186 0.12 -3.60 -9.33
CA ALA A 186 0.15 -5.02 -9.01
C ALA A 186 0.09 -5.89 -10.27
N HIS A 187 -0.81 -5.57 -11.21
CA HIS A 187 -0.92 -6.30 -12.48
C HIS A 187 0.35 -6.20 -13.35
N GLN A 188 1.00 -5.03 -13.37
CA GLN A 188 2.27 -4.86 -14.10
C GLN A 188 3.38 -5.69 -13.48
N LEU A 189 3.53 -5.65 -12.15
CA LEU A 189 4.53 -6.45 -11.44
C LEU A 189 4.26 -7.96 -11.55
N LEU A 190 3.00 -8.40 -11.42
CA LEU A 190 2.66 -9.82 -11.60
C LEU A 190 2.97 -10.33 -13.01
N ASN A 191 2.77 -9.50 -14.03
CA ASN A 191 3.24 -9.84 -15.38
C ASN A 191 4.77 -9.94 -15.43
N ALA A 192 5.50 -9.01 -14.80
CA ALA A 192 6.95 -9.06 -14.72
C ALA A 192 7.45 -10.33 -14.01
N ILE A 193 6.86 -10.73 -12.88
CA ILE A 193 7.19 -11.96 -12.16
C ILE A 193 6.91 -13.19 -13.03
N ARG A 194 5.76 -13.23 -13.71
CA ARG A 194 5.39 -14.34 -14.61
C ARG A 194 6.42 -14.57 -15.71
N PHE A 195 7.00 -13.51 -16.27
CA PHE A 195 8.01 -13.62 -17.33
C PHE A 195 9.44 -13.75 -16.79
N GLY A 196 9.74 -13.02 -15.72
CA GLY A 196 11.08 -12.83 -15.18
C GLY A 196 11.48 -13.87 -14.14
N GLU A 197 10.54 -14.46 -13.41
CA GLU A 197 10.84 -15.26 -12.20
C GLU A 197 10.15 -16.62 -12.14
N LEU A 198 9.10 -16.86 -12.92
CA LEU A 198 8.60 -18.22 -13.08
C LEU A 198 9.48 -19.02 -14.04
N ASP A 199 9.56 -20.32 -13.82
CA ASP A 199 10.18 -21.23 -14.78
C ASP A 199 9.37 -21.28 -16.10
N ALA A 200 10.00 -21.71 -17.19
CA ALA A 200 9.36 -21.77 -18.51
C ALA A 200 8.08 -22.62 -18.57
N SER A 201 7.88 -23.58 -17.66
CA SER A 201 6.64 -24.36 -17.57
C SER A 201 5.55 -23.70 -16.71
N GLY A 202 5.87 -22.64 -15.97
CA GLY A 202 4.95 -21.92 -15.09
C GLY A 202 4.52 -22.74 -13.87
N ARG A 203 5.41 -23.57 -13.32
CA ARG A 203 5.12 -24.48 -12.20
C ARG A 203 5.93 -24.19 -10.95
N TYR A 204 7.06 -23.48 -11.01
CA TYR A 204 7.77 -23.03 -9.82
C TYR A 204 8.35 -21.63 -9.99
N VAL A 205 8.60 -21.00 -8.84
CA VAL A 205 9.29 -19.72 -8.72
C VAL A 205 10.79 -19.98 -8.69
N ARG A 206 11.54 -19.33 -9.58
CA ARG A 206 13.01 -19.36 -9.62
C ARG A 206 13.59 -18.46 -8.51
N LEU A 207 14.90 -18.52 -8.29
CA LEU A 207 15.59 -17.75 -7.22
C LEU A 207 15.59 -16.22 -7.47
N GLY A 208 15.44 -15.83 -8.73
CA GLY A 208 15.46 -14.46 -9.22
C GLY A 208 15.60 -14.46 -10.75
N ASP A 209 15.45 -13.30 -11.37
CA ASP A 209 15.41 -13.18 -12.83
C ASP A 209 16.74 -13.42 -13.55
N TRP A 210 17.84 -13.42 -12.80
CA TRP A 210 19.18 -13.77 -13.27
C TRP A 210 19.38 -15.26 -13.57
N THR A 211 18.54 -16.14 -13.03
CA THR A 211 18.66 -17.59 -13.27
C THR A 211 18.22 -17.93 -14.69
N THR A 212 19.08 -18.54 -15.52
CA THR A 212 18.74 -18.83 -16.92
C THR A 212 18.95 -20.30 -17.28
N PRO A 213 18.29 -20.84 -18.31
CA PRO A 213 18.52 -22.23 -18.76
C PRO A 213 19.98 -22.56 -19.13
N ALA A 214 20.82 -21.54 -19.37
CA ALA A 214 22.25 -21.72 -19.61
C ALA A 214 23.03 -22.09 -18.34
N GLU A 215 22.47 -21.82 -17.16
CA GLU A 215 22.98 -22.17 -15.84
C GLU A 215 22.01 -23.13 -15.13
N PRO A 216 21.89 -24.38 -15.62
CA PRO A 216 20.84 -25.30 -15.21
C PRO A 216 20.85 -25.65 -13.71
N ALA A 217 21.99 -25.50 -13.03
CA ALA A 217 22.09 -25.71 -11.59
C ALA A 217 21.22 -24.73 -10.80
N TYR A 218 21.21 -23.45 -11.18
CA TYR A 218 20.40 -22.42 -10.51
C TYR A 218 19.01 -22.29 -11.13
N TYR A 219 18.90 -22.49 -12.45
CA TYR A 219 17.61 -22.43 -13.12
C TYR A 219 16.69 -23.55 -12.65
N ASN A 220 17.19 -24.78 -12.50
CA ASN A 220 16.41 -25.91 -11.96
C ASN A 220 16.46 -25.95 -10.43
N ALA A 221 16.40 -24.80 -9.78
CA ALA A 221 16.33 -24.69 -8.33
C ALA A 221 15.27 -23.68 -7.89
N THR A 222 14.77 -23.87 -6.69
CA THR A 222 13.83 -22.96 -6.01
C THR A 222 14.21 -22.84 -4.54
N ARG A 223 13.65 -21.85 -3.85
CA ARG A 223 13.90 -21.58 -2.44
C ARG A 223 12.62 -21.83 -1.66
N SER A 224 12.66 -22.63 -0.60
CA SER A 224 11.44 -23.05 0.10
C SER A 224 10.65 -21.87 0.68
N SER A 225 11.35 -20.83 1.12
CA SER A 225 10.75 -19.61 1.68
C SER A 225 9.99 -18.75 0.69
N ASP A 226 10.17 -18.99 -0.61
CA ASP A 226 9.45 -18.33 -1.70
C ASP A 226 8.12 -19.04 -1.98
N PHE A 227 7.88 -20.17 -1.32
CA PHE A 227 6.58 -20.81 -1.27
C PHE A 227 5.66 -19.95 -0.40
N MET A 228 5.03 -18.96 -1.06
CA MET A 228 4.02 -18.07 -0.49
C MET A 228 2.59 -18.39 -1.00
N PRO A 229 2.00 -19.57 -0.69
CA PRO A 229 0.70 -19.99 -1.20
C PRO A 229 -0.43 -18.98 -1.04
N ASP A 230 -0.49 -18.23 0.08
CA ASP A 230 -1.53 -17.23 0.30
C ASP A 230 -1.43 -16.05 -0.70
N HIS A 231 -0.20 -15.69 -1.07
CA HIS A 231 0.09 -14.70 -2.09
C HIS A 231 -0.32 -15.25 -3.47
N LEU A 232 0.06 -16.49 -3.80
CA LEU A 232 -0.31 -17.14 -5.06
C LEU A 232 -1.83 -17.22 -5.27
N ARG A 233 -2.61 -17.46 -4.21
CA ARG A 233 -4.10 -17.38 -4.28
C ARG A 233 -4.60 -15.98 -4.60
N SER A 234 -3.96 -14.98 -4.01
CA SER A 234 -4.27 -13.57 -4.25
C SER A 234 -3.95 -13.18 -5.70
N PHE A 235 -2.83 -13.67 -6.23
CA PHE A 235 -2.40 -13.43 -7.62
C PHE A 235 -3.31 -14.12 -8.63
N ALA A 236 -3.68 -15.38 -8.36
CA ALA A 236 -4.66 -16.10 -9.17
C ALA A 236 -5.99 -15.35 -9.25
N THR A 237 -6.46 -14.82 -8.11
CA THR A 237 -7.72 -14.07 -8.06
C THR A 237 -7.62 -12.71 -8.75
N ALA A 238 -6.52 -11.98 -8.53
CA ALA A 238 -6.32 -10.66 -9.13
C ALA A 238 -6.20 -10.74 -10.66
N THR A 239 -5.44 -11.71 -11.18
CA THR A 239 -5.12 -11.79 -12.60
C THR A 239 -6.10 -12.64 -13.42
N GLY A 240 -6.75 -13.63 -12.79
CA GLY A 240 -7.49 -14.68 -13.49
C GLY A 240 -6.59 -15.65 -14.29
N ASP A 241 -5.26 -15.58 -14.15
CA ASP A 241 -4.33 -16.48 -14.83
C ASP A 241 -4.16 -17.78 -14.03
N ALA A 242 -4.39 -18.91 -14.70
CA ALA A 242 -4.28 -20.24 -14.11
C ALA A 242 -2.85 -20.59 -13.66
N VAL A 243 -1.83 -19.93 -14.22
CA VAL A 243 -0.42 -20.18 -13.88
C VAL A 243 -0.16 -20.07 -12.38
N TRP A 244 -0.78 -19.12 -11.69
CA TRP A 244 -0.60 -18.95 -10.24
C TRP A 244 -1.19 -20.11 -9.44
N THR A 245 -2.28 -20.71 -9.94
CA THR A 245 -2.88 -21.91 -9.35
C THR A 245 -2.02 -23.15 -9.64
N ASP A 246 -1.39 -23.21 -10.81
CA ASP A 246 -0.47 -24.29 -11.17
C ASP A 246 0.78 -24.25 -10.30
N VAL A 247 1.40 -23.07 -10.12
CA VAL A 247 2.53 -22.87 -9.18
C VAL A 247 2.11 -23.27 -7.76
N LEU A 248 0.96 -22.78 -7.27
CA LEU A 248 0.44 -23.13 -5.95
C LEU A 248 0.31 -24.64 -5.72
N ASN A 249 -0.27 -25.36 -6.68
CA ASN A 249 -0.46 -26.80 -6.57
C ASN A 249 0.87 -27.57 -6.65
N HIS A 250 1.78 -27.10 -7.50
CA HIS A 250 3.10 -27.69 -7.64
C HIS A 250 3.96 -27.46 -6.40
N THR A 251 3.89 -26.27 -5.77
CA THR A 251 4.50 -25.98 -4.47
C THR A 251 4.14 -27.03 -3.43
N TYR A 252 2.85 -27.37 -3.28
CA TYR A 252 2.47 -28.41 -2.30
C TYR A 252 2.92 -29.82 -2.69
N THR A 253 3.08 -30.11 -3.98
CA THR A 253 3.67 -31.36 -4.44
C THR A 253 5.13 -31.46 -4.01
N VAL A 254 5.90 -30.37 -4.19
CA VAL A 254 7.30 -30.28 -3.78
C VAL A 254 7.45 -30.38 -2.26
N VAL A 255 6.63 -29.63 -1.50
CA VAL A 255 6.64 -29.68 -0.03
C VAL A 255 6.37 -31.08 0.49
N ASP A 256 5.36 -31.78 -0.02
CA ASP A 256 5.05 -33.14 0.46
C ASP A 256 6.14 -34.15 0.08
N ALA A 257 6.72 -34.04 -1.11
CA ALA A 257 7.83 -34.90 -1.54
C ALA A 257 9.06 -34.73 -0.64
N LEU A 258 9.41 -33.49 -0.29
CA LEU A 258 10.53 -33.19 0.60
C LEU A 258 10.26 -33.68 2.02
N GLN A 259 9.09 -33.35 2.58
CA GLN A 259 8.70 -33.79 3.92
C GLN A 259 8.61 -35.30 4.06
N THR A 260 8.21 -36.01 3.00
CA THR A 260 8.10 -37.47 3.04
C THR A 260 9.45 -38.16 2.87
N THR A 261 10.34 -37.60 2.04
CA THR A 261 11.57 -38.28 1.63
C THR A 261 12.78 -37.90 2.50
N TYR A 262 12.91 -36.62 2.84
CA TYR A 262 14.12 -36.07 3.46
C TYR A 262 13.93 -35.64 4.91
N SER A 263 12.69 -35.39 5.34
CA SER A 263 12.38 -34.90 6.69
C SER A 263 11.14 -35.55 7.30
N SER A 264 10.93 -36.86 7.06
CA SER A 264 9.73 -37.59 7.52
C SER A 264 9.47 -37.56 9.02
N THR A 265 10.51 -37.31 9.81
CA THR A 265 10.41 -37.16 11.28
C THR A 265 10.14 -35.72 11.71
N THR A 266 10.62 -34.73 10.94
CA THR A 266 10.68 -33.34 11.40
C THR A 266 9.73 -32.40 10.65
N GLY A 267 9.36 -32.75 9.41
CA GLY A 267 8.64 -31.89 8.49
C GLY A 267 9.43 -30.68 8.00
N LEU A 268 10.72 -30.54 8.35
CA LEU A 268 11.51 -29.39 7.96
C LEU A 268 11.75 -29.34 6.45
N LEU A 269 11.88 -28.15 5.88
CA LEU A 269 12.22 -27.94 4.48
C LEU A 269 13.64 -27.34 4.39
N PRO A 270 14.39 -27.62 3.32
CA PRO A 270 15.70 -27.02 3.10
C PRO A 270 15.58 -25.59 2.56
N ASP A 271 16.57 -24.74 2.85
CA ASP A 271 16.68 -23.39 2.27
C ASP A 271 16.52 -23.42 0.75
N PHE A 272 17.29 -24.27 0.05
CA PHE A 272 17.22 -24.41 -1.40
C PHE A 272 16.94 -25.85 -1.84
N ILE A 273 16.19 -25.96 -2.93
CA ILE A 273 15.66 -27.20 -3.48
C ILE A 273 16.11 -27.30 -4.95
N ALA A 274 16.76 -28.40 -5.31
CA ALA A 274 17.08 -28.75 -6.69
C ALA A 274 15.98 -29.61 -7.32
N ASP A 275 15.89 -29.54 -8.65
CA ASP A 275 15.00 -30.33 -9.50
C ASP A 275 13.51 -30.29 -9.08
N PRO A 276 12.91 -29.09 -8.95
CA PRO A 276 11.53 -28.96 -8.50
C PRO A 276 10.51 -29.61 -9.45
N LEU A 277 10.85 -29.82 -10.74
CA LEU A 277 9.96 -30.45 -11.72
C LEU A 277 10.09 -31.97 -11.80
N GLY A 278 11.21 -32.53 -11.35
CA GLY A 278 11.52 -33.95 -11.35
C GLY A 278 11.40 -34.55 -9.96
N THR A 279 12.55 -34.85 -9.35
CA THR A 279 12.64 -35.39 -7.98
C THR A 279 13.18 -34.30 -7.06
N PRO A 280 12.32 -33.49 -6.43
CA PRO A 280 12.78 -32.38 -5.59
C PRO A 280 13.62 -32.89 -4.42
N HIS A 281 14.79 -32.30 -4.23
CA HIS A 281 15.73 -32.68 -3.17
C HIS A 281 16.52 -31.48 -2.64
N PRO A 282 17.05 -31.54 -1.41
CA PRO A 282 17.91 -30.49 -0.88
C PRO A 282 19.17 -30.33 -1.74
N VAL A 283 19.60 -29.09 -1.95
CA VAL A 283 20.87 -28.81 -2.64
C VAL A 283 22.08 -29.22 -1.79
N ALA A 284 23.25 -29.27 -2.41
CA ALA A 284 24.52 -29.46 -1.68
C ALA A 284 24.90 -28.20 -0.88
N PRO A 285 25.71 -28.32 0.19
CA PRO A 285 26.33 -27.18 0.86
C PRO A 285 27.05 -26.25 -0.12
N TYR A 286 26.98 -24.94 0.12
CA TYR A 286 27.56 -23.88 -0.70
C TYR A 286 27.02 -23.86 -2.14
N PHE A 287 25.77 -24.26 -2.32
CA PHE A 287 25.06 -24.09 -3.58
C PHE A 287 24.97 -22.60 -3.95
N LEU A 288 24.60 -21.75 -2.99
CA LEU A 288 24.48 -20.30 -3.20
C LEU A 288 24.99 -19.47 -2.01
N GLU A 289 24.59 -19.79 -0.78
CA GLU A 289 24.74 -18.87 0.36
C GLU A 289 25.70 -19.39 1.44
N GLY A 290 25.73 -20.69 1.70
CA GLY A 290 26.54 -21.21 2.79
C GLY A 290 26.48 -22.72 3.00
N PRO A 291 27.12 -23.23 4.07
CA PRO A 291 27.22 -24.65 4.34
C PRO A 291 25.86 -25.34 4.61
N ASN A 292 24.84 -24.56 4.95
CA ASN A 292 23.52 -25.06 5.35
C ASN A 292 22.44 -24.90 4.26
N ASP A 293 22.81 -24.63 3.00
CA ASP A 293 21.86 -24.39 1.90
C ASP A 293 20.86 -25.55 1.68
N GLY A 294 21.24 -26.78 2.00
CA GLY A 294 20.38 -27.98 1.95
C GLY A 294 19.70 -28.33 3.28
N ALA A 295 19.75 -27.45 4.28
CA ALA A 295 19.22 -27.65 5.63
C ALA A 295 18.14 -26.60 5.95
N TYR A 296 17.47 -26.73 7.09
CA TYR A 296 16.52 -25.74 7.58
C TYR A 296 17.29 -24.61 8.27
N ASP A 297 17.57 -23.53 7.54
CA ASP A 297 18.41 -22.43 7.98
C ASP A 297 17.70 -21.08 7.74
N TYR A 298 18.46 -19.99 7.59
CA TYR A 298 17.92 -18.63 7.64
C TYR A 298 16.93 -18.31 6.52
N ASN A 299 16.91 -19.05 5.39
CA ASN A 299 15.82 -18.88 4.43
C ASN A 299 14.56 -19.64 4.89
N ALA A 300 14.68 -20.96 5.12
CA ALA A 300 13.58 -21.86 5.42
C ALA A 300 12.91 -21.57 6.77
N CYS A 301 13.55 -20.79 7.65
CA CYS A 301 12.92 -20.32 8.90
C CYS A 301 11.57 -19.63 8.67
N ARG A 302 11.31 -19.09 7.46
CA ARG A 302 10.05 -18.46 7.04
C ARG A 302 8.92 -19.44 6.69
N ASP A 303 9.24 -20.69 6.39
CA ASP A 303 8.26 -21.69 5.90
C ASP A 303 7.07 -21.92 6.84
N PRO A 304 7.26 -22.03 8.18
CA PRO A 304 6.13 -22.13 9.11
C PRO A 304 5.16 -20.94 9.02
N TRP A 305 5.68 -19.73 8.77
CA TRP A 305 4.85 -18.54 8.59
C TRP A 305 4.10 -18.58 7.26
N ARG A 306 4.78 -18.84 6.14
CA ARG A 306 4.15 -18.82 4.81
C ARG A 306 3.11 -19.93 4.65
N LEU A 307 3.45 -21.16 5.03
CA LEU A 307 2.54 -22.31 4.95
C LEU A 307 1.40 -22.22 5.98
N GLY A 308 1.72 -21.78 7.20
CA GLY A 308 0.72 -21.57 8.24
C GLY A 308 -0.32 -20.52 7.84
N THR A 309 0.14 -19.38 7.30
CA THR A 309 -0.74 -18.29 6.83
C THR A 309 -1.72 -18.79 5.77
N ASP A 310 -1.28 -19.61 4.81
CA ASP A 310 -2.18 -20.14 3.79
C ASP A 310 -3.30 -21.01 4.37
N TYR A 311 -3.00 -21.87 5.35
CA TYR A 311 -4.06 -22.61 6.04
C TYR A 311 -5.05 -21.65 6.70
N LEU A 312 -4.56 -20.64 7.41
CA LEU A 312 -5.41 -19.69 8.13
C LEU A 312 -6.38 -18.96 7.19
N VAL A 313 -5.92 -18.60 5.99
CA VAL A 313 -6.73 -17.82 5.05
C VAL A 313 -7.57 -18.65 4.07
N SER A 314 -7.17 -19.90 3.80
CA SER A 314 -7.82 -20.73 2.76
C SER A 314 -8.47 -22.00 3.29
N GLY A 315 -8.02 -22.51 4.44
CA GLY A 315 -8.41 -23.82 4.95
C GLY A 315 -7.79 -25.01 4.21
N ASP A 316 -6.79 -24.80 3.34
CA ASP A 316 -6.18 -25.89 2.56
C ASP A 316 -5.51 -26.93 3.47
N ALA A 317 -5.95 -28.18 3.35
CA ALA A 317 -5.47 -29.27 4.18
C ALA A 317 -3.99 -29.60 3.93
N ARG A 318 -3.45 -29.30 2.75
CA ARG A 318 -2.02 -29.49 2.43
C ARG A 318 -1.18 -28.52 3.25
N ALA A 319 -1.61 -27.27 3.34
CA ALA A 319 -1.00 -26.23 4.18
C ALA A 319 -0.98 -26.64 5.66
N LYS A 320 -2.14 -27.09 6.19
CA LYS A 320 -2.24 -27.60 7.57
C LYS A 320 -1.27 -28.74 7.81
N THR A 321 -1.25 -29.73 6.92
CA THR A 321 -0.40 -30.93 7.05
C THR A 321 1.07 -30.53 7.10
N ALA A 322 1.52 -29.67 6.19
CA ALA A 322 2.90 -29.23 6.14
C ALA A 322 3.32 -28.44 7.40
N ALA A 323 2.50 -27.47 7.82
CA ALA A 323 2.75 -26.67 9.01
C ALA A 323 2.75 -27.50 10.32
N GLN A 324 1.84 -28.49 10.42
CA GLN A 324 1.70 -29.31 11.62
C GLN A 324 2.79 -30.37 11.76
N ARG A 325 3.38 -30.88 10.66
CA ARG A 325 4.56 -31.75 10.74
C ARG A 325 5.74 -31.03 11.44
N MET A 326 6.04 -29.79 11.02
CA MET A 326 7.05 -28.95 11.68
C MET A 326 6.69 -28.63 13.14
N THR A 327 5.45 -28.21 13.39
CA THR A 327 4.98 -27.86 14.74
C THR A 327 5.10 -29.05 15.70
N ALA A 328 4.65 -30.24 15.29
CA ALA A 328 4.69 -31.44 16.13
C ALA A 328 6.13 -31.83 16.49
N TRP A 329 7.06 -31.75 15.53
CA TRP A 329 8.46 -32.03 15.80
C TRP A 329 9.08 -31.02 16.75
N PHE A 330 8.91 -29.71 16.52
CA PHE A 330 9.47 -28.69 17.41
C PHE A 330 8.95 -28.82 18.83
N ARG A 331 7.63 -29.03 19.00
CA ARG A 331 7.03 -29.27 20.32
C ARG A 331 7.67 -30.47 21.04
N SER A 332 7.84 -31.58 20.33
CA SER A 332 8.50 -32.78 20.86
C SER A 332 9.97 -32.55 21.20
N ALA A 333 10.75 -31.99 20.26
CA ALA A 333 12.18 -31.76 20.40
C ALA A 333 12.53 -30.75 21.51
N THR A 334 11.60 -29.84 21.81
CA THR A 334 11.80 -28.77 22.80
C THR A 334 11.11 -29.04 24.14
N GLY A 335 10.33 -30.12 24.25
CA GLY A 335 9.50 -30.36 25.43
C GLY A 335 8.48 -29.26 25.68
N ASP A 336 7.90 -28.70 24.60
CA ASP A 336 6.99 -27.55 24.62
C ASP A 336 7.59 -26.24 25.19
N ASP A 337 8.92 -26.10 25.27
CA ASP A 337 9.62 -24.84 25.62
C ASP A 337 10.17 -24.09 24.38
N PRO A 338 9.54 -23.01 23.90
CA PRO A 338 10.03 -22.29 22.73
C PRO A 338 11.38 -21.58 22.95
N ALA A 339 11.85 -21.41 24.20
CA ALA A 339 13.16 -20.82 24.47
C ALA A 339 14.33 -21.72 24.09
N VAL A 340 14.11 -23.04 23.92
CA VAL A 340 15.15 -23.98 23.51
C VAL A 340 15.28 -24.16 21.99
N ILE A 341 14.44 -23.49 21.20
CA ILE A 341 14.59 -23.41 19.73
C ILE A 341 15.93 -22.73 19.38
N ARG A 342 16.55 -23.20 18.29
CA ARG A 342 17.86 -22.77 17.79
C ARG A 342 17.78 -22.28 16.36
N ALA A 343 18.83 -21.58 15.92
CA ALA A 343 18.88 -20.85 14.67
C ALA A 343 19.33 -21.69 13.46
N GLY A 344 18.93 -22.98 13.39
CA GLY A 344 19.23 -23.84 12.25
C GLY A 344 19.33 -25.33 12.59
N TYR A 345 18.74 -26.17 11.75
CA TYR A 345 18.67 -27.62 11.92
C TYR A 345 18.90 -28.34 10.59
N GLN A 346 19.58 -29.49 10.65
CA GLN A 346 19.55 -30.44 9.55
C GLN A 346 18.14 -31.05 9.43
N LEU A 347 17.80 -31.58 8.27
CA LEU A 347 16.46 -32.07 7.98
C LEU A 347 16.05 -33.28 8.83
N ASP A 348 17.02 -34.01 9.39
CA ASP A 348 16.79 -35.08 10.38
C ASP A 348 16.53 -34.57 11.81
N GLY A 349 16.65 -33.26 12.03
CA GLY A 349 16.42 -32.58 13.29
C GLY A 349 17.69 -32.38 14.14
N SER A 350 18.85 -32.85 13.68
CA SER A 350 20.12 -32.54 14.34
C SER A 350 20.46 -31.05 14.20
N LEU A 351 21.13 -30.48 15.19
CA LEU A 351 21.48 -29.07 15.18
C LEU A 351 22.55 -28.77 14.12
N SER A 352 22.34 -27.75 13.30
CA SER A 352 23.33 -27.33 12.31
C SER A 352 24.62 -26.80 12.98
N PRO A 353 25.81 -27.03 12.39
CA PRO A 353 27.04 -26.45 12.91
C PRO A 353 26.94 -24.92 13.04
N GLY A 354 27.31 -24.38 14.21
CA GLY A 354 27.26 -22.95 14.48
C GLY A 354 25.87 -22.38 14.83
N ALA A 355 24.80 -23.18 14.77
CA ALA A 355 23.43 -22.73 14.99
C ALA A 355 22.99 -22.76 16.46
N ASN A 356 23.88 -23.03 17.43
CA ASN A 356 23.53 -23.15 18.85
C ASN A 356 23.32 -21.81 19.56
N TYR A 357 22.37 -21.03 19.07
CA TYR A 357 21.84 -19.82 19.68
C TYR A 357 20.36 -19.68 19.30
N ARG A 358 19.62 -18.86 20.05
CA ARG A 358 18.21 -18.58 19.77
C ARG A 358 18.10 -17.38 18.84
N SER A 359 17.18 -17.43 17.88
CA SER A 359 16.83 -16.33 17.00
C SER A 359 15.31 -16.26 16.83
N MET A 360 14.73 -15.05 16.92
CA MET A 360 13.30 -14.87 16.68
C MET A 360 12.87 -15.17 15.23
N ALA A 361 13.79 -15.20 14.26
CA ALA A 361 13.49 -15.67 12.91
C ALA A 361 13.04 -17.14 12.87
N PHE A 362 13.50 -17.97 13.81
CA PHE A 362 13.12 -19.38 13.91
C PHE A 362 11.95 -19.61 14.86
N VAL A 363 11.84 -18.80 15.93
CA VAL A 363 10.79 -18.95 16.94
C VAL A 363 9.45 -18.41 16.46
N ALA A 364 9.42 -17.19 15.93
CA ALA A 364 8.16 -16.48 15.71
C ALA A 364 7.30 -17.12 14.60
N PRO A 365 7.85 -17.58 13.46
CA PRO A 365 7.09 -18.29 12.43
C PRO A 365 6.37 -19.55 12.92
N LEU A 366 6.95 -20.27 13.89
CA LEU A 366 6.31 -21.46 14.47
C LEU A 366 5.02 -21.13 15.23
N GLY A 367 4.88 -19.90 15.72
CA GLY A 367 3.63 -19.42 16.28
C GLY A 367 2.51 -19.44 15.24
N VAL A 368 2.79 -18.99 14.02
CA VAL A 368 1.80 -19.02 12.93
C VAL A 368 1.46 -20.46 12.53
N ALA A 369 2.45 -21.35 12.40
CA ALA A 369 2.18 -22.75 12.11
C ALA A 369 1.34 -23.45 13.20
N ALA A 370 1.57 -23.10 14.48
CA ALA A 370 0.82 -23.63 15.61
C ALA A 370 -0.68 -23.26 15.57
N MET A 371 -1.02 -22.12 14.95
CA MET A 371 -2.41 -21.66 14.83
C MET A 371 -3.29 -22.62 14.01
N ALA A 372 -2.70 -23.55 13.25
CA ALA A 372 -3.45 -24.47 12.41
C ALA A 372 -4.18 -25.61 13.17
N ASP A 373 -3.93 -25.76 14.47
CA ASP A 373 -4.57 -26.80 15.28
C ASP A 373 -4.77 -26.39 16.75
N ALA A 374 -6.00 -26.58 17.25
CA ALA A 374 -6.38 -26.22 18.62
C ALA A 374 -5.57 -26.94 19.71
N THR A 375 -5.00 -28.11 19.41
CA THR A 375 -4.15 -28.84 20.36
C THR A 375 -2.83 -28.13 20.68
N ASN A 376 -2.46 -27.11 19.90
CA ASN A 376 -1.24 -26.32 20.11
C ASN A 376 -1.45 -25.07 20.97
N GLN A 377 -2.61 -24.88 21.61
CA GLN A 377 -2.94 -23.61 22.25
C GLN A 377 -1.94 -23.14 23.31
N ALA A 378 -1.48 -24.04 24.18
CA ALA A 378 -0.48 -23.69 25.20
C ALA A 378 0.87 -23.32 24.57
N TRP A 379 1.29 -24.07 23.55
CA TRP A 379 2.50 -23.80 22.77
C TRP A 379 2.44 -22.44 22.05
N LEU A 380 1.31 -22.12 21.40
CA LEU A 380 1.06 -20.82 20.77
C LEU A 380 1.13 -19.67 21.78
N ASN A 381 0.53 -19.85 22.97
CA ASN A 381 0.60 -18.87 24.04
C ASN A 381 2.05 -18.63 24.49
N SER A 382 2.83 -19.70 24.71
CA SER A 382 4.25 -19.59 25.09
C SER A 382 5.11 -18.92 24.01
N ILE A 383 4.88 -19.23 22.72
CA ILE A 383 5.57 -18.54 21.62
C ILE A 383 5.23 -17.05 21.64
N TRP A 384 3.95 -16.70 21.75
CA TRP A 384 3.51 -15.31 21.80
C TRP A 384 4.20 -14.54 22.93
N ASP A 385 4.24 -15.09 24.14
CA ASP A 385 4.88 -14.47 25.31
C ASP A 385 6.38 -14.28 25.10
N LEU A 386 7.07 -15.28 24.55
CA LEU A 386 8.49 -15.18 24.24
C LEU A 386 8.77 -14.14 23.16
N VAL A 387 7.94 -14.12 22.11
CA VAL A 387 7.99 -13.15 21.02
C VAL A 387 7.84 -11.74 21.58
N VAL A 388 6.77 -11.47 22.34
CA VAL A 388 6.48 -10.13 22.88
C VAL A 388 7.55 -9.67 23.87
N SER A 389 8.05 -10.56 24.73
CA SER A 389 9.06 -10.23 25.75
C SER A 389 10.47 -10.01 25.19
N THR A 390 10.77 -10.50 23.98
CA THR A 390 12.08 -10.27 23.34
C THR A 390 12.17 -8.82 22.82
N PRO A 391 13.02 -7.95 23.39
CA PRO A 391 13.06 -6.55 23.00
C PRO A 391 13.73 -6.35 21.65
N ILE A 392 13.45 -5.22 20.98
CA ILE A 392 13.93 -4.94 19.62
C ILE A 392 15.47 -4.89 19.50
N ASP A 393 16.18 -4.56 20.58
CA ASP A 393 17.64 -4.47 20.62
C ASP A 393 18.33 -5.83 20.81
N ALA A 394 17.59 -6.87 21.16
CA ALA A 394 18.12 -8.24 21.26
C ALA A 394 18.36 -8.88 19.88
N GLU A 395 17.79 -8.31 18.81
CA GLU A 395 17.69 -8.93 17.49
C GLU A 395 18.06 -7.94 16.37
N ALA A 396 18.40 -8.46 15.18
CA ALA A 396 18.73 -7.66 14.01
C ALA A 396 17.49 -7.34 13.17
N TYR A 397 17.68 -6.77 11.95
CA TYR A 397 16.55 -6.38 11.11
C TYR A 397 15.64 -7.57 10.77
N TYR A 398 16.25 -8.72 10.48
CA TYR A 398 15.57 -9.85 9.89
C TYR A 398 14.62 -10.48 10.90
N GLU A 399 15.16 -10.86 12.06
CA GLU A 399 14.40 -11.43 13.16
C GLU A 399 13.29 -10.51 13.64
N ASN A 400 13.57 -9.21 13.82
CA ASN A 400 12.55 -8.25 14.25
C ASN A 400 11.46 -8.04 13.19
N THR A 401 11.79 -8.12 11.91
CA THR A 401 10.78 -7.95 10.84
C THR A 401 9.89 -9.19 10.74
N LEU A 402 10.47 -10.40 10.77
CA LEU A 402 9.70 -11.65 10.82
C LEU A 402 8.85 -11.75 12.09
N LYS A 403 9.38 -11.30 13.24
CA LYS A 403 8.63 -11.19 14.48
C LYS A 403 7.40 -10.29 14.32
N LEU A 404 7.55 -9.11 13.71
CA LEU A 404 6.42 -8.21 13.51
C LEU A 404 5.36 -8.80 12.56
N LEU A 405 5.78 -9.36 11.42
CA LEU A 405 4.88 -9.98 10.44
C LEU A 405 4.08 -11.14 11.08
N THR A 406 4.76 -12.01 11.82
CA THR A 406 4.11 -13.14 12.50
C THR A 406 3.23 -12.70 13.67
N MET A 407 3.56 -11.61 14.37
CA MET A 407 2.67 -11.00 15.37
C MET A 407 1.38 -10.46 14.74
N ILE A 408 1.44 -9.86 13.54
CA ILE A 408 0.24 -9.42 12.80
C ILE A 408 -0.67 -10.61 12.48
N VAL A 409 -0.09 -11.74 12.04
CA VAL A 409 -0.85 -12.98 11.79
C VAL A 409 -1.42 -13.56 13.09
N MET A 410 -0.59 -13.78 14.12
CA MET A 410 -1.02 -14.38 15.40
C MET A 410 -2.12 -13.60 16.12
N SER A 411 -2.12 -12.27 15.99
CA SER A 411 -3.14 -11.39 16.58
C SER A 411 -4.47 -11.36 15.81
N GLY A 412 -4.54 -12.03 14.65
CA GLY A 412 -5.71 -12.05 13.76
C GLY A 412 -5.84 -10.83 12.86
N ASN A 413 -4.78 -10.06 12.66
CA ASN A 413 -4.80 -8.81 11.88
C ASN A 413 -4.30 -8.96 10.44
N TRP A 414 -3.85 -10.15 10.05
CA TRP A 414 -3.55 -10.45 8.64
C TRP A 414 -4.82 -10.84 7.88
N TRP A 415 -5.03 -10.28 6.69
CA TRP A 415 -6.19 -10.55 5.85
C TRP A 415 -5.77 -10.67 4.37
N PRO A 416 -6.32 -11.63 3.61
CA PRO A 416 -5.98 -11.81 2.21
C PRO A 416 -6.79 -10.82 1.32
N PRO A 417 -6.17 -10.12 0.34
CA PRO A 417 -6.83 -9.09 -0.47
C PRO A 417 -8.13 -9.52 -1.16
N GLN A 418 -8.22 -10.77 -1.58
CA GLN A 418 -9.37 -11.34 -2.29
C GLN A 418 -10.58 -11.64 -1.40
N ALA A 419 -10.40 -11.72 -0.08
CA ALA A 419 -11.50 -12.10 0.83
C ALA A 419 -12.11 -10.91 1.58
N VAL A 420 -11.64 -9.69 1.33
CA VAL A 420 -12.15 -8.47 1.94
C VAL A 420 -12.71 -7.51 0.89
N SER A 421 -13.76 -6.79 1.26
CA SER A 421 -14.27 -5.69 0.45
C SER A 421 -13.54 -4.41 0.79
N GLY A 422 -13.10 -3.69 -0.21
CA GLY A 422 -12.37 -2.44 -0.05
C GLY A 422 -12.21 -1.82 -1.42
N GLY A 423 -11.15 -1.06 -1.62
CA GLY A 423 -10.93 -0.35 -2.87
C GLY A 423 -11.19 1.13 -2.72
N CYS A 424 -11.46 1.78 -3.85
CA CYS A 424 -11.85 3.17 -3.84
C CYS A 424 -13.06 3.33 -2.94
N VAL A 425 -12.88 4.05 -1.83
CA VAL A 425 -14.02 4.69 -1.18
C VAL A 425 -14.53 5.67 -2.23
N PRO A 426 -15.69 5.42 -2.85
CA PRO A 426 -16.29 6.45 -3.67
C PRO A 426 -16.38 7.66 -2.76
N PRO A 427 -16.02 8.88 -3.22
CA PRO A 427 -16.16 10.05 -2.39
C PRO A 427 -17.50 10.00 -1.64
N PRO A 428 -17.51 10.21 -0.31
CA PRO A 428 -18.66 9.90 0.53
C PRO A 428 -19.94 10.44 -0.12
N SER A 429 -20.98 9.61 -0.17
CA SER A 429 -22.27 9.71 -0.88
C SER A 429 -23.04 11.04 -0.78
N THR A 430 -22.48 12.05 -0.13
CA THR A 430 -22.79 13.46 -0.29
C THR A 430 -22.17 14.02 -1.59
N PRO A 431 -22.98 14.32 -2.61
CA PRO A 431 -22.51 15.01 -3.81
C PRO A 431 -21.74 16.30 -3.45
N VAL A 432 -20.75 16.69 -4.25
CA VAL A 432 -20.15 18.04 -4.13
C VAL A 432 -21.18 19.16 -4.35
N CYS A 433 -22.31 18.82 -4.97
CA CYS A 433 -23.40 19.74 -5.22
C CYS A 433 -24.76 19.08 -4.90
N THR A 434 -25.44 19.56 -3.87
CA THR A 434 -26.75 19.03 -3.43
C THR A 434 -27.94 19.74 -4.11
N GLY A 435 -27.71 20.68 -5.02
CA GLY A 435 -28.76 21.38 -5.78
C GLY A 435 -28.40 22.82 -6.15
N GLY A 436 -29.40 23.68 -6.35
CA GLY A 436 -29.21 25.10 -6.65
C GLY A 436 -29.38 25.44 -8.13
N GLY A 437 -28.34 25.22 -8.93
CA GLY A 437 -28.34 25.49 -10.37
C GLY A 437 -28.15 24.24 -11.23
N TYR A 438 -28.30 24.42 -12.55
CA TYR A 438 -27.94 23.39 -13.53
C TYR A 438 -26.96 23.93 -14.56
N LEU A 439 -26.06 23.05 -15.01
CA LEU A 439 -25.14 23.34 -16.11
C LEU A 439 -25.81 22.96 -17.43
N SER A 440 -25.87 23.92 -18.37
CA SER A 440 -26.46 23.76 -19.69
C SER A 440 -25.39 23.86 -20.79
N GLY A 441 -25.61 23.16 -21.91
CA GLY A 441 -24.69 23.18 -23.05
C GLY A 441 -23.27 22.75 -22.68
N LEU A 442 -23.15 21.72 -21.85
CA LEU A 442 -21.86 21.17 -21.42
C LEU A 442 -21.05 20.74 -22.67
N ASP A 443 -19.81 21.19 -22.76
CA ASP A 443 -18.86 20.81 -23.81
C ASP A 443 -17.52 20.51 -23.15
N ILE A 444 -17.27 19.21 -22.96
CA ILE A 444 -16.01 18.69 -22.44
C ILE A 444 -15.18 18.20 -23.62
N LYS A 445 -13.98 18.75 -23.78
CA LYS A 445 -13.00 18.29 -24.77
C LYS A 445 -11.75 17.79 -24.06
N ILE A 446 -11.45 16.51 -24.24
CA ILE A 446 -10.23 15.85 -23.79
C ILE A 446 -9.33 15.67 -25.01
N GLY A 447 -8.12 16.23 -24.98
CA GLY A 447 -7.14 16.11 -26.07
C GLY A 447 -5.90 15.36 -25.61
N GLY A 448 -5.25 14.65 -26.54
CA GLY A 448 -4.04 13.89 -26.22
C GLY A 448 -4.34 12.52 -25.60
N ILE A 449 -5.51 11.93 -25.87
CA ILE A 449 -5.94 10.64 -25.29
C ILE A 449 -4.99 9.46 -25.63
N ASN A 450 -4.22 9.56 -26.71
CA ASN A 450 -3.21 8.57 -27.09
C ASN A 450 -1.81 8.90 -26.55
N ALA A 451 -1.64 10.03 -25.86
CA ALA A 451 -0.38 10.38 -25.21
C ALA A 451 -0.28 9.70 -23.85
N GLY A 452 0.95 9.48 -23.35
CA GLY A 452 1.17 8.95 -22.00
C GLY A 452 0.61 9.87 -20.89
N PRO A 453 0.50 9.36 -19.64
CA PRO A 453 0.00 10.13 -18.50
C PRO A 453 0.69 11.50 -18.34
N GLY A 454 -0.06 12.50 -17.88
CA GLY A 454 0.44 13.87 -17.68
C GLY A 454 0.63 14.67 -18.97
N ARG A 455 0.21 14.16 -20.14
CA ARG A 455 0.29 14.87 -21.43
C ARG A 455 -1.07 15.19 -22.04
N GLN A 456 -2.15 14.86 -21.33
CA GLN A 456 -3.51 15.17 -21.76
C GLN A 456 -3.86 16.63 -21.46
N SER A 457 -4.92 17.10 -22.12
CA SER A 457 -5.55 18.39 -21.87
C SER A 457 -7.05 18.23 -21.71
N LEU A 458 -7.64 19.05 -20.84
CA LEU A 458 -9.07 19.10 -20.61
C LEU A 458 -9.57 20.52 -20.79
N ARG A 459 -10.67 20.69 -21.51
CA ARG A 459 -11.41 21.94 -21.57
C ARG A 459 -12.87 21.67 -21.26
N VAL A 460 -13.40 22.38 -20.28
CA VAL A 460 -14.82 22.37 -19.93
C VAL A 460 -15.43 23.72 -20.28
N LYS A 461 -16.56 23.71 -20.97
CA LYS A 461 -17.42 24.90 -21.16
C LYS A 461 -18.86 24.54 -20.80
N ALA A 462 -19.56 25.45 -20.13
CA ALA A 462 -20.99 25.32 -19.88
C ALA A 462 -21.62 26.69 -19.63
N GLY A 463 -22.93 26.81 -19.84
CA GLY A 463 -23.75 27.78 -19.13
C GLY A 463 -24.10 27.25 -17.74
N ALA A 464 -24.22 28.11 -16.75
CA ALA A 464 -24.74 27.78 -15.43
C ALA A 464 -25.96 28.67 -15.18
N PHE A 465 -27.12 28.04 -14.98
CA PHE A 465 -28.37 28.74 -14.73
C PHE A 465 -28.86 28.45 -13.32
N PHE A 466 -29.29 29.49 -12.63
CA PHE A 466 -29.82 29.44 -11.28
C PHE A 466 -31.22 30.06 -11.23
N PRO A 467 -32.28 29.26 -10.99
CA PRO A 467 -33.66 29.74 -11.06
C PRO A 467 -33.95 30.89 -10.07
N LEU A 468 -33.28 30.87 -8.91
CA LEU A 468 -33.42 31.85 -7.83
C LEU A 468 -32.39 33.00 -7.90
N GLY A 469 -31.62 33.11 -8.98
CA GLY A 469 -30.47 34.02 -9.06
C GLY A 469 -29.17 33.31 -8.74
N ILE A 470 -28.05 33.86 -9.22
CA ILE A 470 -26.72 33.29 -8.99
C ILE A 470 -26.46 33.29 -7.46
N PRO A 471 -26.18 32.12 -6.84
CA PRO A 471 -26.19 31.94 -5.38
C PRO A 471 -24.96 32.52 -4.67
N ALA A 472 -24.01 33.07 -5.44
CA ALA A 472 -22.84 33.78 -4.95
C ALA A 472 -22.80 35.16 -5.62
N SER A 473 -22.25 36.15 -4.93
CA SER A 473 -22.04 37.48 -5.53
C SER A 473 -20.71 37.53 -6.29
N ALA A 474 -20.69 38.23 -7.43
CA ALA A 474 -19.44 38.62 -8.05
C ALA A 474 -18.62 39.46 -7.03
N PRO A 475 -17.30 39.21 -6.88
CA PRO A 475 -16.44 38.57 -7.85
C PRO A 475 -16.26 37.03 -7.78
N TYR A 476 -17.11 36.23 -7.10
CA TYR A 476 -17.01 34.75 -7.06
C TYR A 476 -15.64 34.21 -6.63
N THR A 477 -15.04 34.85 -5.63
CA THR A 477 -13.66 34.61 -5.21
C THR A 477 -13.52 33.74 -3.97
N ASP A 478 -14.61 33.11 -3.51
CA ASP A 478 -14.64 32.28 -2.29
C ASP A 478 -14.05 30.87 -2.51
N GLY A 479 -13.33 30.71 -3.62
CA GLY A 479 -12.82 29.46 -4.12
C GLY A 479 -13.83 28.78 -5.03
N ALA A 480 -13.47 27.60 -5.49
CA ALA A 480 -14.34 26.82 -6.36
C ALA A 480 -14.01 25.34 -6.27
N GLN A 481 -14.98 24.52 -6.65
CA GLN A 481 -14.79 23.09 -6.88
C GLN A 481 -15.23 22.76 -8.29
N LEU A 482 -14.50 21.87 -8.96
CA LEU A 482 -14.89 21.29 -10.23
C LEU A 482 -14.64 19.78 -10.18
N LEU A 483 -15.71 19.01 -10.38
CA LEU A 483 -15.68 17.57 -10.46
C LEU A 483 -16.31 17.12 -11.77
N ILE A 484 -15.59 16.31 -12.54
CA ILE A 484 -16.06 15.63 -13.74
C ILE A 484 -16.05 14.12 -13.48
N GLU A 485 -17.20 13.48 -13.60
CA GLU A 485 -17.40 12.06 -13.31
C GLU A 485 -17.77 11.30 -14.59
N ASP A 486 -17.26 10.08 -14.74
CA ASP A 486 -17.71 9.12 -15.76
C ASP A 486 -18.73 8.16 -15.16
N LEU A 487 -19.98 8.26 -15.60
CA LEU A 487 -21.06 7.43 -15.07
C LEU A 487 -21.05 6.01 -15.64
N GLY A 488 -20.37 5.75 -16.76
CA GLY A 488 -20.14 4.39 -17.24
C GLY A 488 -19.11 3.63 -16.41
N ALA A 489 -18.28 4.36 -15.66
CA ALA A 489 -17.28 3.83 -14.74
C ALA A 489 -17.68 4.02 -13.26
N GLY A 490 -18.98 3.87 -12.95
CA GLY A 490 -19.45 3.95 -11.56
C GLY A 490 -19.25 5.33 -10.89
N ALA A 491 -19.30 6.41 -11.67
CA ALA A 491 -19.02 7.79 -11.25
C ALA A 491 -17.54 8.05 -10.87
N ALA A 492 -16.60 7.30 -11.44
CA ALA A 492 -15.18 7.58 -11.29
C ALA A 492 -14.81 8.99 -11.77
N ALA A 493 -13.91 9.66 -11.05
CA ALA A 493 -13.48 11.01 -11.37
C ALA A 493 -12.57 11.05 -12.61
N VAL A 494 -13.03 11.70 -13.68
CA VAL A 494 -12.24 12.03 -14.88
C VAL A 494 -11.34 13.23 -14.63
N PHE A 495 -11.82 14.19 -13.83
CA PHE A 495 -11.05 15.35 -13.38
C PHE A 495 -11.65 15.87 -12.07
N ASP A 496 -10.81 16.06 -11.06
CA ASP A 496 -11.29 16.44 -9.73
C ASP A 496 -10.34 17.44 -9.05
N VAL A 497 -10.83 18.68 -8.92
CA VAL A 497 -10.27 19.74 -8.07
C VAL A 497 -11.37 20.21 -7.10
N SER A 498 -11.97 19.25 -6.41
CA SER A 498 -13.00 19.46 -5.39
C SER A 498 -12.45 19.23 -3.98
N ARG A 499 -13.32 19.28 -2.99
CA ARG A 499 -12.97 18.91 -1.60
C ARG A 499 -12.46 17.47 -1.44
N PHE A 500 -12.70 16.59 -2.41
CA PHE A 500 -12.20 15.22 -2.38
C PHE A 500 -10.71 15.13 -2.74
N THR A 501 -10.18 16.19 -3.36
CA THR A 501 -8.76 16.36 -3.68
C THR A 501 -8.27 17.70 -3.10
N THR A 502 -8.01 18.69 -3.96
CA THR A 502 -7.62 20.04 -3.58
C THR A 502 -8.51 21.03 -4.32
N PRO A 503 -9.42 21.73 -3.62
CA PRO A 503 -10.30 22.71 -4.25
C PRO A 503 -9.52 23.95 -4.66
N ILE A 504 -10.09 24.73 -5.59
CA ILE A 504 -9.52 26.02 -5.99
C ILE A 504 -9.67 26.98 -4.80
N PRO A 505 -8.57 27.60 -4.33
CA PRO A 505 -8.56 28.33 -3.07
C PRO A 505 -9.33 29.65 -3.19
N ALA A 506 -9.83 30.16 -2.06
CA ALA A 506 -10.38 31.51 -2.00
C ALA A 506 -9.31 32.57 -2.27
N ALA A 507 -9.69 33.75 -2.77
CA ALA A 507 -8.74 34.84 -3.06
C ALA A 507 -7.92 35.27 -1.84
N ALA A 508 -8.51 35.20 -0.64
CA ALA A 508 -7.82 35.52 0.60
C ALA A 508 -6.67 34.55 0.94
N ALA A 509 -6.67 33.32 0.41
CA ALA A 509 -5.60 32.35 0.63
C ALA A 509 -4.33 32.66 -0.19
N GLY A 510 -4.40 33.58 -1.15
CA GLY A 510 -3.28 33.94 -2.01
C GLY A 510 -3.01 32.92 -3.11
N GLY A 511 -1.75 32.82 -3.51
CA GLY A 511 -1.29 31.92 -4.57
C GLY A 511 0.11 31.40 -4.29
N CYS A 512 0.49 30.32 -4.98
CA CYS A 512 1.76 29.63 -4.78
C CYS A 512 2.90 30.19 -5.62
N GLU A 513 2.58 30.97 -6.65
CA GLU A 513 3.53 31.70 -7.47
C GLU A 513 2.93 33.04 -7.93
N ALA A 514 3.79 33.98 -8.32
CA ALA A 514 3.38 35.22 -8.97
C ALA A 514 2.51 34.93 -10.22
N GLY A 515 1.27 35.43 -10.18
CA GLY A 515 0.29 35.24 -11.26
C GLY A 515 -0.70 34.10 -11.02
N ASP A 516 -0.58 33.38 -9.90
CA ASP A 516 -1.67 32.58 -9.34
C ASP A 516 -2.73 33.47 -8.71
N GLY A 517 -3.98 32.99 -8.71
CA GLY A 517 -5.06 33.60 -7.95
C GLY A 517 -6.18 34.17 -8.80
N TRP A 518 -7.12 34.82 -8.12
CA TRP A 518 -8.32 35.39 -8.70
C TRP A 518 -8.10 36.81 -9.21
N THR A 519 -8.67 37.12 -10.37
CA THR A 519 -8.78 38.46 -10.93
C THR A 519 -10.22 38.72 -11.33
N ALA A 520 -10.75 39.89 -11.02
CA ALA A 520 -12.14 40.22 -11.27
C ALA A 520 -12.31 41.56 -11.99
N THR A 521 -13.31 41.61 -12.85
CA THR A 521 -13.76 42.78 -13.60
C THR A 521 -15.29 42.77 -13.62
N ALA A 522 -15.93 43.89 -13.96
CA ALA A 522 -17.39 43.96 -14.10
C ALA A 522 -17.97 42.94 -15.10
N LYS A 523 -17.16 42.42 -16.03
CA LYS A 523 -17.60 41.48 -17.08
C LYS A 523 -17.14 40.03 -16.83
N ARG A 524 -16.26 39.78 -15.86
CA ARG A 524 -15.58 38.48 -15.72
C ARG A 524 -14.83 38.32 -14.41
N THR A 525 -14.92 37.12 -13.85
CA THR A 525 -13.97 36.58 -12.86
C THR A 525 -13.10 35.51 -13.50
N LEU A 526 -11.80 35.51 -13.19
CA LEU A 526 -10.82 34.56 -13.70
C LEU A 526 -9.84 34.15 -12.59
N TYR A 527 -9.78 32.86 -12.29
CA TYR A 527 -8.67 32.23 -11.59
C TYR A 527 -7.59 31.81 -12.59
N ARG A 528 -6.32 32.08 -12.26
CA ARG A 528 -5.15 31.57 -12.99
C ARG A 528 -4.30 30.72 -12.07
N ASN A 529 -3.69 29.68 -12.64
CA ASN A 529 -2.71 28.85 -11.97
C ASN A 529 -1.49 28.60 -12.89
N ARG A 530 -0.32 28.99 -12.40
CA ARG A 530 1.00 28.80 -13.00
C ARG A 530 1.78 27.73 -12.23
N SER A 531 1.73 27.79 -10.90
CA SER A 531 2.50 26.95 -9.98
C SER A 531 2.19 25.46 -10.03
N THR A 532 1.05 25.04 -10.61
CA THR A 532 0.50 23.68 -10.53
C THR A 532 0.02 23.25 -9.14
N ALA A 533 -0.08 24.18 -8.19
CA ALA A 533 -0.56 23.94 -6.83
C ALA A 533 -1.79 24.81 -6.48
N LEU A 534 -2.71 24.32 -5.65
CA LEU A 534 -3.95 25.00 -5.24
C LEU A 534 -4.06 25.26 -3.73
N ASP A 535 -3.06 24.87 -2.94
CA ASP A 535 -3.11 24.82 -1.47
C ASP A 535 -2.06 25.74 -0.80
N PRO A 536 -2.09 27.07 -1.04
CA PRO A 536 -1.18 27.98 -0.34
C PRO A 536 -1.45 27.98 1.19
N PRO A 537 -0.40 28.14 2.03
CA PRO A 537 1.00 28.35 1.66
C PRO A 537 1.79 27.05 1.43
N VAL A 538 1.16 25.87 1.57
CA VAL A 538 1.82 24.55 1.46
C VAL A 538 2.31 24.30 0.03
N CYS A 539 1.48 24.64 -0.95
CA CYS A 539 1.83 24.62 -2.37
C CYS A 539 2.30 23.25 -2.86
N THR A 540 1.52 22.22 -2.57
CA THR A 540 1.77 20.84 -2.98
C THR A 540 1.84 20.72 -4.49
N VAL A 541 2.98 20.27 -5.00
CA VAL A 541 3.21 20.07 -6.45
C VAL A 541 2.15 19.13 -7.02
N GLY A 542 1.48 19.55 -8.10
CA GLY A 542 0.49 18.74 -8.78
C GLY A 542 -0.91 18.76 -8.15
N SER A 543 -1.14 19.46 -7.03
CA SER A 543 -2.47 19.55 -6.40
C SER A 543 -3.51 20.22 -7.29
N ALA A 544 -3.07 21.02 -8.28
CA ALA A 544 -3.95 21.60 -9.31
C ALA A 544 -4.42 20.59 -10.37
N ARG A 545 -3.83 19.40 -10.44
CA ARG A 545 -4.06 18.38 -11.49
C ARG A 545 -4.00 18.98 -12.91
N GLY A 546 -3.07 19.90 -13.12
CA GLY A 546 -2.90 20.59 -14.40
C GLY A 546 -3.92 21.69 -14.69
N LEU A 547 -4.85 22.04 -13.79
CA LEU A 547 -5.71 23.21 -13.92
C LEU A 547 -4.87 24.46 -14.15
N LYS A 548 -5.15 25.21 -15.22
CA LYS A 548 -4.48 26.48 -15.55
C LYS A 548 -5.39 27.68 -15.40
N GLN A 549 -6.68 27.47 -15.56
CA GLN A 549 -7.65 28.55 -15.57
C GLN A 549 -9.05 28.05 -15.24
N LEU A 550 -9.77 28.83 -14.42
CA LEU A 550 -11.22 28.78 -14.26
C LEU A 550 -11.81 30.17 -14.44
N GLN A 551 -12.85 30.30 -15.24
CA GLN A 551 -13.42 31.60 -15.61
C GLN A 551 -14.94 31.59 -15.52
N TYR A 552 -15.48 32.65 -14.91
CA TYR A 552 -16.91 32.95 -14.87
C TYR A 552 -17.20 34.25 -15.61
N LYS A 553 -18.21 34.27 -16.47
CA LYS A 553 -18.72 35.49 -17.11
C LYS A 553 -20.23 35.58 -16.90
N PRO A 554 -20.72 36.52 -16.08
CA PRO A 554 -22.16 36.73 -15.94
C PRO A 554 -22.76 37.15 -17.28
N LYS A 555 -23.91 36.58 -17.61
CA LYS A 555 -24.77 37.05 -18.72
C LYS A 555 -25.86 37.96 -18.17
N ASP A 556 -26.49 37.54 -17.09
CA ASP A 556 -27.51 38.28 -16.35
C ASP A 556 -27.51 37.86 -14.86
N ALA A 557 -28.56 38.21 -14.11
CA ALA A 557 -28.67 37.91 -12.68
C ALA A 557 -28.87 36.42 -12.35
N LYS A 558 -29.21 35.58 -13.33
CA LYS A 558 -29.52 34.15 -13.18
C LYS A 558 -28.59 33.24 -13.97
N GLU A 559 -27.95 33.74 -15.02
CA GLU A 559 -27.09 32.96 -15.89
C GLU A 559 -25.65 33.49 -15.96
N LEU A 560 -24.69 32.56 -15.93
CA LEU A 560 -23.28 32.83 -16.23
C LEU A 560 -22.72 31.75 -17.16
N THR A 561 -21.60 32.05 -17.82
CA THR A 561 -20.81 31.03 -18.54
C THR A 561 -19.57 30.67 -17.75
N VAL A 562 -19.25 29.37 -17.77
CA VAL A 562 -18.11 28.78 -17.09
C VAL A 562 -17.15 28.24 -18.14
N GLN A 563 -15.85 28.45 -17.91
CA GLN A 563 -14.80 27.78 -18.67
C GLN A 563 -13.65 27.36 -17.75
N ALA A 564 -13.32 26.07 -17.77
CA ALA A 564 -12.12 25.52 -17.14
C ALA A 564 -11.16 24.98 -18.20
N ILE A 565 -9.86 25.15 -17.97
CA ILE A 565 -8.80 24.63 -18.83
C ILE A 565 -7.75 23.97 -17.94
N ALA A 566 -7.49 22.68 -18.20
CA ALA A 566 -6.36 21.96 -17.65
C ALA A 566 -5.42 21.49 -18.78
N ARG A 567 -4.12 21.48 -18.50
CA ARG A 567 -3.04 21.06 -19.41
C ARG A 567 -2.02 20.27 -18.61
N ASN A 568 -1.35 19.33 -19.28
CA ASN A 568 -0.42 18.40 -18.65
C ASN A 568 -1.10 17.66 -17.49
N THR A 569 -2.34 17.24 -17.71
CA THR A 569 -3.15 16.49 -16.75
C THR A 569 -3.13 15.03 -17.15
N THR A 570 -3.37 14.13 -16.20
CA THR A 570 -3.75 12.73 -16.48
C THR A 570 -5.27 12.66 -16.45
N VAL A 571 -5.88 12.14 -17.50
CA VAL A 571 -7.33 11.99 -17.63
C VAL A 571 -7.60 10.62 -18.20
N ALA A 572 -8.36 9.79 -17.48
CA ALA A 572 -8.78 8.48 -17.96
C ALA A 572 -9.69 8.64 -19.20
N LEU A 573 -9.62 7.68 -20.12
CA LEU A 573 -10.50 7.66 -21.28
C LEU A 573 -11.94 7.40 -20.81
N PRO A 574 -12.91 8.29 -21.11
CA PRO A 574 -14.29 8.05 -20.75
C PRO A 574 -14.84 6.78 -21.42
N VAL A 575 -15.44 5.90 -20.62
CA VAL A 575 -16.15 4.70 -21.06
C VAL A 575 -17.67 4.90 -21.09
N GLY A 576 -18.18 5.96 -20.44
CA GLY A 576 -19.58 6.35 -20.44
C GLY A 576 -19.83 7.85 -20.58
N PRO A 577 -21.08 8.30 -20.37
CA PRO A 577 -21.41 9.72 -20.40
C PRO A 577 -20.83 10.43 -19.17
N LEU A 578 -20.39 11.66 -19.37
CA LEU A 578 -19.82 12.47 -18.31
C LEU A 578 -20.87 13.33 -17.60
N ARG A 579 -20.64 13.59 -16.32
CA ARG A 579 -21.35 14.58 -15.51
C ARG A 579 -20.35 15.59 -14.96
N ALA A 580 -20.73 16.86 -14.95
CA ALA A 580 -19.93 17.93 -14.36
C ALA A 580 -20.68 18.55 -13.17
N SER A 581 -19.95 18.78 -12.08
CA SER A 581 -20.42 19.53 -10.92
C SER A 581 -19.49 20.70 -10.64
N LEU A 582 -20.07 21.88 -10.41
CA LEU A 582 -19.36 23.12 -10.11
C LEU A 582 -19.89 23.72 -8.82
N VAL A 583 -19.00 24.09 -7.89
CA VAL A 583 -19.36 24.80 -6.64
C VAL A 583 -18.70 26.17 -6.62
N PHE A 584 -19.44 27.20 -6.21
CA PHE A 584 -18.96 28.57 -6.00
C PHE A 584 -18.46 28.72 -4.56
N GLY A 585 -17.44 27.94 -4.23
CA GLY A 585 -16.81 27.90 -2.92
C GLY A 585 -15.90 26.69 -2.80
N SER A 586 -14.87 26.81 -1.98
CA SER A 586 -13.87 25.75 -1.77
C SER A 586 -14.29 24.68 -0.75
N THR A 587 -15.40 24.86 -0.02
CA THR A 587 -15.80 24.00 1.11
C THR A 587 -17.04 23.16 0.80
N GLN A 588 -17.25 22.07 1.56
CA GLN A 588 -18.47 21.27 1.46
C GLN A 588 -19.73 22.07 1.81
N ALA A 589 -19.64 22.99 2.78
CA ALA A 589 -20.77 23.83 3.18
C ALA A 589 -21.35 24.66 2.02
N ALA A 590 -20.52 25.10 1.07
CA ALA A 590 -21.00 25.78 -0.13
C ALA A 590 -21.80 24.82 -1.05
N GLY A 591 -21.33 23.59 -1.21
CA GLY A 591 -22.03 22.54 -1.93
C GLY A 591 -23.39 22.21 -1.31
N ASP A 592 -23.41 22.02 0.02
CA ASP A 592 -24.61 21.69 0.80
C ASP A 592 -25.65 22.83 0.78
N ALA A 593 -25.19 24.08 0.75
CA ALA A 593 -26.04 25.27 0.68
C ALA A 593 -26.64 25.52 -0.73
N GLY A 594 -26.40 24.62 -1.69
CA GLY A 594 -26.87 24.79 -3.07
C GLY A 594 -26.15 25.91 -3.82
N VAL A 595 -24.94 26.30 -3.37
CA VAL A 595 -24.10 27.31 -4.02
C VAL A 595 -23.30 26.64 -5.15
N CYS A 596 -24.00 25.91 -6.01
CA CYS A 596 -23.41 25.01 -6.98
C CYS A 596 -24.38 24.70 -8.14
N ALA A 597 -23.84 24.14 -9.22
CA ALA A 597 -24.61 23.67 -10.36
C ALA A 597 -24.10 22.32 -10.87
N ILE A 598 -25.03 21.47 -11.30
CA ILE A 598 -24.76 20.14 -11.82
C ILE A 598 -25.29 19.99 -13.25
N SER A 599 -24.57 19.26 -14.10
CA SER A 599 -25.00 19.01 -15.47
C SER A 599 -25.94 17.81 -15.57
N THR A 600 -26.69 17.75 -16.67
CA THR A 600 -27.18 16.47 -17.20
C THR A 600 -26.03 15.65 -17.78
N LEU A 601 -26.32 14.42 -18.17
CA LEU A 601 -25.34 13.52 -18.76
C LEU A 601 -24.92 14.01 -20.15
N ALA A 602 -23.61 14.00 -20.42
CA ALA A 602 -23.02 14.35 -21.70
C ALA A 602 -22.37 13.12 -22.34
N PRO A 603 -23.03 12.47 -23.33
CA PRO A 603 -22.44 11.38 -24.09
C PRO A 603 -21.12 11.76 -24.76
N CYS A 604 -20.17 10.83 -24.78
CA CYS A 604 -18.85 11.05 -25.34
C CYS A 604 -18.71 10.45 -26.75
N THR A 605 -17.97 11.16 -27.60
CA THR A 605 -17.57 10.71 -28.93
C THR A 605 -16.06 10.87 -29.10
N ALA A 606 -15.37 9.81 -29.51
CA ALA A 606 -13.95 9.83 -29.82
C ALA A 606 -13.73 10.17 -31.29
N SER A 607 -12.73 11.01 -31.59
CA SER A 607 -12.31 11.34 -32.95
C SER A 607 -10.81 11.60 -32.97
N GLY A 608 -10.05 10.67 -33.55
CA GLY A 608 -8.60 10.71 -33.57
C GLY A 608 -8.02 10.77 -32.16
N ASN A 609 -7.18 11.79 -31.88
CA ASN A 609 -6.54 11.98 -30.58
C ASN A 609 -7.35 12.88 -29.62
N THR A 610 -8.68 12.84 -29.71
CA THR A 610 -9.58 13.70 -28.92
C THR A 610 -10.87 12.96 -28.57
N VAL A 611 -11.35 13.13 -27.34
CA VAL A 611 -12.72 12.81 -26.94
C VAL A 611 -13.49 14.11 -26.71
N ARG A 612 -14.74 14.15 -27.17
CA ARG A 612 -15.65 15.27 -26.94
C ARG A 612 -16.97 14.75 -26.40
N CYS A 613 -17.41 15.32 -25.28
CA CYS A 613 -18.66 14.95 -24.61
C CYS A 613 -19.59 16.18 -24.54
N ARG A 614 -20.83 16.05 -25.01
CA ARG A 614 -21.82 17.14 -25.05
C ARG A 614 -23.24 16.70 -24.77
#